data_AF-A0A9D4RQ62-F1
#
_entry.id   AF-A0A9D4RQ62-F1
#
_cell.length_a   1.000
_cell.length_b   1.000
_cell.length_c   1.000
_cell.angle_alpha   90.00
_cell.angle_beta   90.00
_cell.angle_gamma   90.00
#
_symmetry.space_group_name_H-M   'P 1'
#
loop_
_entity.id
_entity.type
_entity.pdbx_description
1 polymer ?
#
loop_
_entity_poly.entity_id
_entity_poly.type
_entity_poly.pdbx_seq_one_letter_code
_entity_poly.pdbx_strand_id
1 'polypeptide(L)'
;MSESGDRAEDTLESFEERERRKELKLQAEMEEYKQMRQSEKEKEENDIEELKRKRIDRQKQRQEEEQRMAEQRREEDARRKVEEEERKKRKAEEEEKRRREKERRRVEAEKRKGPKTPNFTIVKKEGASSTDEEVEKKAPQKTKEDLEREKQASLKTRVGTVPDMGSMTADQLRDTAKELHDQIWNVVSNMYNMMERYKRQQYDIVELQERARAMSKTKKKGIASVQVDDSYDRMNDKFGNAPPKILVANKYEANLDRRSWREKVDAFNTKEDLLDLNKVYSDYYNNLADTYLTGGY
;
A
#
# COMPACT_ATOMS: atom_id res chain seq x y z
N MET A 1 -84.58 -22.06 50.36
CA MET A 1 -84.17 -22.18 48.94
C MET A 1 -83.07 -21.16 48.58
N SER A 2 -82.11 -20.84 49.47
CA SER A 2 -81.00 -19.91 49.15
C SER A 2 -79.63 -20.59 48.98
N GLU A 3 -79.38 -21.74 49.60
CA GLU A 3 -78.07 -22.43 49.57
C GLU A 3 -77.62 -22.99 48.20
N SER A 4 -78.50 -23.00 47.20
CA SER A 4 -78.19 -23.43 45.83
C SER A 4 -77.73 -22.30 44.92
N GLY A 5 -78.02 -21.04 45.26
CA GLY A 5 -77.54 -19.85 44.53
C GLY A 5 -76.10 -19.51 44.91
N ASP A 6 -75.80 -19.54 46.22
CA ASP A 6 -74.48 -19.18 46.76
C ASP A 6 -73.35 -20.08 46.22
N ARG A 7 -73.61 -21.40 46.06
CA ARG A 7 -72.64 -22.33 45.46
C ARG A 7 -72.36 -22.07 43.98
N ALA A 8 -73.32 -21.52 43.23
CA ALA A 8 -73.15 -21.23 41.81
C ALA A 8 -72.36 -19.93 41.61
N GLU A 9 -72.62 -18.91 42.45
CA GLU A 9 -71.87 -17.66 42.48
C GLU A 9 -70.41 -17.88 42.92
N ASP A 10 -70.17 -18.67 43.97
CA ASP A 10 -68.81 -19.07 44.38
C ASP A 10 -68.03 -19.78 43.25
N THR A 11 -68.71 -20.61 42.46
CA THR A 11 -68.06 -21.31 41.32
C THR A 11 -67.76 -20.39 40.15
N LEU A 12 -68.56 -19.35 39.93
CA LEU A 12 -68.33 -18.36 38.88
C LEU A 12 -67.22 -17.38 39.28
N GLU A 13 -67.23 -16.91 40.52
CA GLU A 13 -66.20 -16.03 41.08
C GLU A 13 -64.83 -16.71 41.11
N SER A 14 -64.78 -18.00 41.45
CA SER A 14 -63.54 -18.80 41.36
C SER A 14 -63.05 -19.06 39.93
N PHE A 15 -63.93 -19.00 38.93
CA PHE A 15 -63.55 -19.09 37.52
C PHE A 15 -62.99 -17.75 37.02
N GLU A 16 -63.64 -16.64 37.36
CA GLU A 16 -63.17 -15.29 37.06
C GLU A 16 -61.81 -14.99 37.71
N GLU A 17 -61.59 -15.41 38.96
CA GLU A 17 -60.29 -15.24 39.64
C GLU A 17 -59.18 -16.06 38.96
N ARG A 18 -59.51 -17.26 38.42
CA ARG A 18 -58.58 -18.07 37.63
C ARG A 18 -58.23 -17.40 36.29
N GLU A 19 -59.21 -16.81 35.61
CA GLU A 19 -58.98 -16.06 34.37
C GLU A 19 -58.12 -14.81 34.63
N ARG A 20 -58.44 -14.00 35.65
CA ARG A 20 -57.61 -12.85 36.06
C ARG A 20 -56.17 -13.28 36.42
N ARG A 21 -55.99 -14.43 37.08
CA ARG A 21 -54.66 -14.97 37.38
C ARG A 21 -53.91 -15.43 36.13
N LYS A 22 -54.61 -15.94 35.09
CA LYS A 22 -53.99 -16.25 33.80
C LYS A 22 -53.59 -14.98 33.06
N GLU A 23 -54.44 -13.96 33.07
CA GLU A 23 -54.16 -12.66 32.45
C GLU A 23 -52.97 -11.97 33.11
N LEU A 24 -52.88 -11.94 34.45
CA LEU A 24 -51.74 -11.38 35.17
C LEU A 24 -50.44 -12.14 34.90
N LYS A 25 -50.50 -13.48 34.81
CA LYS A 25 -49.34 -14.29 34.42
C LYS A 25 -48.89 -14.00 33.00
N LEU A 26 -49.83 -13.86 32.07
CA LEU A 26 -49.54 -13.51 30.69
C LEU A 26 -48.95 -12.10 30.58
N GLN A 27 -49.47 -11.14 31.34
CA GLN A 27 -48.91 -9.78 31.41
C GLN A 27 -47.48 -9.78 31.95
N ALA A 28 -47.21 -10.52 33.04
CA ALA A 28 -45.88 -10.66 33.60
C ALA A 28 -44.90 -11.31 32.59
N GLU A 29 -45.32 -12.38 31.91
CA GLU A 29 -44.51 -13.05 30.87
C GLU A 29 -44.21 -12.10 29.69
N MET A 30 -45.19 -11.29 29.28
CA MET A 30 -45.00 -10.28 28.23
C MET A 30 -44.07 -9.15 28.64
N GLU A 31 -44.10 -8.73 29.91
CA GLU A 31 -43.17 -7.74 30.46
C GLU A 31 -41.75 -8.28 30.56
N GLU A 32 -41.58 -9.50 31.06
CA GLU A 32 -40.28 -10.19 31.07
C GLU A 32 -39.72 -10.34 29.65
N TYR A 33 -40.55 -10.72 28.67
CA TYR A 33 -40.13 -10.80 27.27
C TYR A 33 -39.68 -9.44 26.71
N LYS A 34 -40.39 -8.35 27.03
CA LYS A 34 -40.00 -6.99 26.64
C LYS A 34 -38.67 -6.58 27.27
N GLN A 35 -38.46 -6.86 28.56
CA GLN A 35 -37.22 -6.56 29.26
C GLN A 35 -36.04 -7.37 28.69
N MET A 36 -36.26 -8.66 28.41
CA MET A 36 -35.26 -9.50 27.75
C MET A 36 -34.88 -8.92 26.38
N ARG A 37 -35.85 -8.56 25.54
CA ARG A 37 -35.60 -7.92 24.23
C ARG A 37 -34.88 -6.58 24.32
N GLN A 38 -35.21 -5.77 25.33
CA GLN A 38 -34.49 -4.51 25.58
C GLN A 38 -33.03 -4.77 25.97
N SER A 39 -32.79 -5.74 26.86
CA SER A 39 -31.44 -6.11 27.28
C SER A 39 -30.59 -6.70 26.15
N GLU A 40 -31.21 -7.45 25.22
CA GLU A 40 -30.54 -7.96 24.02
C GLU A 40 -30.15 -6.83 23.09
N LYS A 41 -31.06 -5.88 22.81
CA LYS A 41 -30.77 -4.70 22.00
C LYS A 41 -29.66 -3.85 22.60
N GLU A 42 -29.69 -3.62 23.91
CA GLU A 42 -28.66 -2.84 24.60
C GLU A 42 -27.29 -3.51 24.53
N LYS A 43 -27.22 -4.85 24.65
CA LYS A 43 -25.96 -5.60 24.46
C LYS A 43 -25.45 -5.49 23.02
N GLU A 44 -26.32 -5.67 22.03
CA GLU A 44 -25.97 -5.54 20.62
C GLU A 44 -25.50 -4.12 20.28
N GLU A 45 -26.17 -3.09 20.80
CA GLU A 45 -25.79 -1.69 20.62
C GLU A 45 -24.42 -1.39 21.24
N ASN A 46 -24.17 -1.87 22.46
CA ASN A 46 -22.87 -1.73 23.13
C ASN A 46 -21.73 -2.43 22.36
N ASP A 47 -21.97 -3.64 21.86
CA ASP A 47 -20.99 -4.37 21.04
C ASP A 47 -20.69 -3.63 19.73
N ILE A 48 -21.72 -3.09 19.07
CA ILE A 48 -21.57 -2.27 17.86
C ILE A 48 -20.77 -1.00 18.16
N GLU A 49 -21.04 -0.32 19.27
CA GLU A 49 -20.28 0.85 19.69
C GLU A 49 -18.81 0.51 19.96
N GLU A 50 -18.51 -0.57 20.68
CA GLU A 50 -17.14 -0.99 20.96
C GLU A 50 -16.38 -1.31 19.67
N LEU A 51 -17.02 -2.00 18.72
CA LEU A 51 -16.44 -2.29 17.41
C LEU A 51 -16.16 -1.01 16.60
N LYS A 52 -17.08 -0.03 16.65
CA LYS A 52 -16.88 1.29 16.02
C LYS A 52 -15.73 2.04 16.66
N ARG A 53 -15.63 2.08 17.99
CA ARG A 53 -14.52 2.71 18.74
C ARG A 53 -13.18 2.06 18.35
N LYS A 54 -13.08 0.73 18.38
CA LYS A 54 -11.88 -0.01 17.93
C LYS A 54 -11.51 0.25 16.47
N ARG A 55 -12.48 0.51 15.59
CA ARG A 55 -12.22 0.86 14.19
C ARG A 55 -11.63 2.27 14.07
N ILE A 56 -12.22 3.23 14.79
CA ILE A 56 -11.75 4.62 14.85
C ILE A 56 -10.34 4.68 15.45
N ASP A 57 -10.08 3.96 16.54
CA ASP A 57 -8.76 3.92 17.18
C ASP A 57 -7.70 3.34 16.25
N ARG A 58 -7.99 2.22 15.58
CA ARG A 58 -7.08 1.66 14.57
C ARG A 58 -6.84 2.61 13.40
N GLN A 59 -7.84 3.40 13.00
CA GLN A 59 -7.67 4.41 11.97
C GLN A 59 -6.80 5.57 12.44
N LYS A 60 -7.00 6.04 13.67
CA LYS A 60 -6.20 7.09 14.30
C LYS A 60 -4.74 6.64 14.44
N GLN A 61 -4.49 5.41 14.91
CA GLN A 61 -3.15 4.83 14.99
C GLN A 61 -2.45 4.78 13.63
N ARG A 62 -3.15 4.31 12.58
CA ARG A 62 -2.59 4.32 11.21
C ARG A 62 -2.27 5.73 10.72
N GLN A 63 -3.14 6.70 10.99
CA GLN A 63 -2.90 8.10 10.61
C GLN A 63 -1.71 8.69 11.36
N GLU A 64 -1.57 8.40 12.65
CA GLU A 64 -0.45 8.87 13.47
C GLU A 64 0.88 8.23 13.04
N GLU A 65 0.90 6.92 12.75
CA GLU A 65 2.06 6.24 12.17
C GLU A 65 2.44 6.79 10.79
N GLU A 66 1.46 7.03 9.92
CA GLU A 66 1.68 7.61 8.59
C GLU A 66 2.23 9.04 8.70
N GLN A 67 1.68 9.86 9.60
CA GLN A 67 2.18 11.21 9.86
C GLN A 67 3.61 11.19 10.40
N ARG A 68 3.92 10.30 11.35
CA ARG A 68 5.28 10.15 11.90
C ARG A 68 6.28 9.72 10.83
N MET A 69 5.91 8.75 9.98
CA MET A 69 6.75 8.30 8.86
C MET A 69 6.92 9.38 7.80
N ALA A 70 5.88 10.17 7.52
CA ALA A 70 5.95 11.29 6.59
C ALA A 70 6.82 12.43 7.13
N GLU A 71 6.76 12.72 8.43
CA GLU A 71 7.61 13.71 9.09
C GLU A 71 9.08 13.28 9.07
N GLN A 72 9.38 12.02 9.39
CA GLN A 72 10.74 11.47 9.28
C GLN A 72 11.29 11.57 7.85
N ARG A 73 10.48 11.25 6.82
CA ARG A 73 10.88 11.42 5.42
C ARG A 73 11.13 12.88 5.05
N ARG A 74 10.29 13.80 5.53
CA ARG A 74 10.48 15.25 5.29
C ARG A 74 11.76 15.77 5.95
N GLU A 75 12.07 15.31 7.17
CA GLU A 75 13.30 15.70 7.86
C GLU A 75 14.54 15.12 7.16
N GLU A 76 14.51 13.86 6.73
CA GLU A 76 15.60 13.24 5.97
C GLU A 76 15.82 13.95 4.62
N ASP A 77 14.75 14.26 3.88
CA ASP A 77 14.85 14.99 2.61
C ASP A 77 15.33 16.42 2.81
N ALA A 78 14.94 17.09 3.89
CA ALA A 78 15.45 18.42 4.25
C ALA A 78 16.94 18.36 4.62
N ARG A 79 17.36 17.38 5.43
CA ARG A 79 18.78 17.15 5.75
C ARG A 79 19.60 16.87 4.50
N ARG A 80 19.12 16.02 3.59
CA ARG A 80 19.79 15.75 2.30
C ARG A 80 19.94 17.00 1.46
N LYS A 81 18.91 17.84 1.36
CA LYS A 81 18.99 19.11 0.62
C LYS A 81 20.02 20.06 1.22
N VAL A 82 20.05 20.20 2.55
CA VAL A 82 21.05 21.05 3.23
C VAL A 82 22.46 20.51 3.00
N GLU A 83 22.68 19.20 3.11
CA GLU A 83 23.98 18.57 2.87
C GLU A 83 24.41 18.71 1.40
N GLU A 84 23.49 18.59 0.44
CA GLU A 84 23.77 18.80 -0.98
C GLU A 84 24.13 20.25 -1.30
N GLU A 85 23.44 21.22 -0.70
CA GLU A 85 23.75 22.64 -0.83
C GLU A 85 25.09 22.99 -0.19
N GLU A 86 25.41 22.45 0.98
CA GLU A 86 26.71 22.64 1.64
C GLU A 86 27.84 22.01 0.84
N ARG A 87 27.65 20.79 0.33
CA ARG A 87 28.60 20.11 -0.56
C ARG A 87 28.81 20.90 -1.86
N LYS A 88 27.75 21.51 -2.40
CA LYS A 88 27.83 22.36 -3.59
C LYS A 88 28.59 23.65 -3.32
N LYS A 89 28.36 24.30 -2.16
CA LYS A 89 29.11 25.50 -1.72
C LYS A 89 30.58 25.17 -1.50
N ARG A 90 30.90 24.08 -0.80
CA ARG A 90 32.29 23.63 -0.57
C ARG A 90 33.03 23.32 -1.87
N LYS A 91 32.37 22.66 -2.83
CA LYS A 91 32.94 22.41 -4.18
C LYS A 91 33.18 23.71 -4.94
N ALA A 92 32.26 24.67 -4.87
CA ALA A 92 32.42 25.97 -5.52
C ALA A 92 33.58 26.79 -4.92
N GLU A 93 33.72 26.80 -3.59
CA GLU A 93 34.83 27.48 -2.89
C GLU A 93 36.19 26.82 -3.16
N GLU A 94 36.25 25.49 -3.19
CA GLU A 94 37.48 24.75 -3.53
C GLU A 94 37.89 24.99 -4.98
N GLU A 95 36.92 25.00 -5.92
CA GLU A 95 37.17 25.30 -7.32
C GLU A 95 37.65 26.75 -7.51
N GLU A 96 37.06 27.71 -6.80
CA GLU A 96 37.49 29.10 -6.82
C GLU A 96 38.91 29.26 -6.25
N LYS A 97 39.22 28.61 -5.12
CA LYS A 97 40.56 28.62 -4.53
C LYS A 97 41.59 28.02 -5.48
N ARG A 98 41.27 26.89 -6.13
CA ARG A 98 42.11 26.26 -7.16
C ARG A 98 42.28 27.16 -8.39
N ARG A 99 41.26 27.92 -8.79
CA ARG A 99 41.34 28.89 -9.90
C ARG A 99 42.28 30.06 -9.53
N ARG A 100 42.12 30.63 -8.33
CA ARG A 100 42.96 31.71 -7.80
C ARG A 100 44.42 31.26 -7.63
N GLU A 101 44.67 30.03 -7.20
CA GLU A 101 46.02 29.47 -7.08
C GLU A 101 46.67 29.21 -8.45
N LYS A 102 45.91 28.69 -9.42
CA LYS A 102 46.39 28.55 -10.81
C LYS A 102 46.72 29.89 -11.45
N GLU A 103 45.91 30.91 -11.20
CA GLU A 103 46.13 32.27 -11.70
C GLU A 103 47.38 32.89 -11.05
N ARG A 104 47.52 32.79 -9.72
CA ARG A 104 48.75 33.21 -9.02
C ARG A 104 49.99 32.49 -9.54
N ARG A 105 49.92 31.17 -9.75
CA ARG A 105 51.02 30.37 -10.28
C ARG A 105 51.34 30.72 -11.74
N ARG A 106 50.35 31.09 -12.56
CA ARG A 106 50.58 31.61 -13.92
C ARG A 106 51.32 32.95 -13.89
N VAL A 107 50.89 33.88 -13.04
CA VAL A 107 51.54 35.20 -12.88
C VAL A 107 52.97 35.06 -12.33
N GLU A 108 53.20 34.16 -11.37
CA GLU A 108 54.55 33.91 -10.84
C GLU A 108 55.46 33.19 -11.85
N ALA A 109 54.91 32.23 -12.62
CA ALA A 109 55.66 31.56 -13.68
C ALA A 109 55.98 32.50 -14.86
N GLU A 110 55.11 33.47 -15.15
CA GLU A 110 55.35 34.51 -16.15
C GLU A 110 56.44 35.49 -15.68
N LYS A 111 56.48 35.83 -14.38
CA LYS A 111 57.59 36.58 -13.77
C LYS A 111 58.91 35.82 -13.71
N ARG A 112 58.90 34.48 -13.71
CA ARG A 112 60.11 33.63 -13.63
C ARG A 112 60.64 33.11 -14.97
N LYS A 113 60.06 33.51 -16.11
CA LYS A 113 60.60 33.16 -17.44
C LYS A 113 61.83 34.02 -17.77
N GLY A 114 62.98 33.64 -17.21
CA GLY A 114 64.29 33.78 -17.86
C GLY A 114 64.52 32.66 -18.91
N PRO A 115 65.56 32.77 -19.75
CA PRO A 115 65.81 31.85 -20.86
C PRO A 115 66.02 30.41 -20.36
N LYS A 116 65.32 29.45 -20.97
CA LYS A 116 65.26 28.04 -20.55
C LYS A 116 66.43 27.22 -21.13
N THR A 117 67.15 26.53 -20.25
CA THR A 117 67.95 25.34 -20.59
C THR A 117 67.25 24.06 -20.10
N PRO A 118 67.46 22.89 -20.72
CA PRO A 118 66.71 21.67 -20.41
C PRO A 118 67.41 20.84 -19.33
N ASN A 119 66.67 20.38 -18.31
CA ASN A 119 67.20 19.42 -17.34
C ASN A 119 66.22 18.27 -17.08
N PHE A 120 66.77 17.06 -17.13
CA PHE A 120 66.13 15.74 -17.09
C PHE A 120 65.93 15.22 -15.64
N THR A 121 65.21 14.09 -15.56
CA THR A 121 65.08 13.09 -14.46
C THR A 121 64.02 13.32 -13.38
N ILE A 122 62.99 12.44 -13.39
CA ILE A 122 62.08 12.18 -12.26
C ILE A 122 62.13 10.67 -12.01
N VAL A 123 62.53 10.32 -10.78
CA VAL A 123 62.60 8.96 -10.24
C VAL A 123 61.22 8.57 -9.73
N LYS A 124 60.82 7.34 -10.04
CA LYS A 124 59.58 6.66 -9.66
C LYS A 124 59.49 6.49 -8.13
N LYS A 125 58.30 6.70 -7.53
CA LYS A 125 57.99 6.23 -6.18
C LYS A 125 56.63 5.54 -6.18
N GLU A 126 56.66 4.25 -5.85
CA GLU A 126 55.53 3.38 -5.56
C GLU A 126 55.07 3.55 -4.11
N GLY A 127 53.79 3.26 -3.84
CA GLY A 127 53.36 2.78 -2.53
C GLY A 127 52.01 3.28 -2.01
N ALA A 128 51.29 2.31 -1.43
CA ALA A 128 50.16 2.39 -0.48
C ALA A 128 48.76 2.55 -1.10
N SER A 129 47.89 1.52 -1.03
CA SER A 129 47.09 1.05 0.13
C SER A 129 45.63 1.40 -0.21
N SER A 130 44.55 0.66 0.04
CA SER A 130 44.25 -0.49 0.89
C SER A 130 42.83 -0.96 0.51
N THR A 131 42.57 -2.22 0.81
CA THR A 131 41.30 -2.92 0.98
C THR A 131 40.08 -2.05 1.34
N ASP A 132 39.02 -2.12 0.55
CA ASP A 132 37.66 -1.66 0.87
C ASP A 132 36.66 -2.68 0.32
N GLU A 133 36.46 -3.80 1.02
CA GLU A 133 35.43 -4.81 0.70
C GLU A 133 34.30 -4.87 1.75
N GLU A 134 34.29 -4.01 2.77
CA GLU A 134 33.33 -4.12 3.89
C GLU A 134 32.33 -2.95 4.01
N VAL A 135 32.28 -2.05 3.02
CA VAL A 135 31.36 -0.88 3.03
C VAL A 135 30.10 -1.10 2.16
N GLU A 136 29.98 -2.22 1.46
CA GLU A 136 28.95 -2.41 0.42
C GLU A 136 27.51 -2.69 0.91
N LYS A 137 27.28 -2.80 2.23
CA LYS A 137 25.95 -3.21 2.73
C LYS A 137 24.98 -2.08 3.08
N LYS A 138 25.39 -0.81 2.99
CA LYS A 138 24.50 0.36 3.19
C LYS A 138 24.89 1.58 2.36
N ALA A 139 25.44 1.39 1.16
CA ALA A 139 25.61 2.51 0.25
C ALA A 139 24.22 2.96 -0.26
N PRO A 140 23.87 4.26 -0.20
CA PRO A 140 22.71 4.76 -0.94
C PRO A 140 22.90 4.36 -2.39
N GLN A 141 21.84 3.86 -3.05
CA GLN A 141 21.90 3.52 -4.46
C GLN A 141 22.52 4.71 -5.20
N LYS A 142 23.70 4.50 -5.79
CA LYS A 142 24.41 5.53 -6.56
C LYS A 142 23.39 6.19 -7.48
N THR A 143 23.35 7.52 -7.49
CA THR A 143 22.36 8.22 -8.31
C THR A 143 22.52 7.75 -9.76
N LYS A 144 21.41 7.68 -10.52
CA LYS A 144 21.44 7.19 -11.90
C LYS A 144 22.51 7.92 -12.73
N GLU A 145 22.69 9.21 -12.47
CA GLU A 145 23.71 10.03 -13.12
C GLU A 145 25.14 9.63 -12.71
N ASP A 146 25.37 9.29 -11.45
CA ASP A 146 26.68 8.81 -10.99
C ASP A 146 27.03 7.43 -11.57
N LEU A 147 26.05 6.53 -11.71
CA LEU A 147 26.24 5.25 -12.39
C LEU A 147 26.59 5.42 -13.87
N GLU A 148 25.95 6.37 -14.56
CA GLU A 148 26.26 6.68 -15.96
C GLU A 148 27.65 7.30 -16.11
N ARG A 149 28.06 8.19 -15.19
CA ARG A 149 29.43 8.74 -15.16
C ARG A 149 30.48 7.67 -14.89
N GLU A 150 30.23 6.77 -13.95
CA GLU A 150 31.11 5.64 -13.64
C GLU A 150 31.22 4.68 -14.83
N LYS A 151 30.09 4.38 -15.49
CA LYS A 151 30.07 3.58 -16.73
C LYS A 151 30.89 4.24 -17.83
N GLN A 152 30.71 5.55 -18.06
CA GLN A 152 31.50 6.28 -19.07
C GLN A 152 32.99 6.34 -18.72
N ALA A 153 33.33 6.54 -17.46
CA ALA A 153 34.72 6.51 -17.00
C ALA A 153 35.33 5.11 -17.21
N SER A 154 34.62 4.06 -16.82
CA SER A 154 35.04 2.66 -17.00
C SER A 154 35.23 2.30 -18.48
N LEU A 155 34.31 2.74 -19.35
CA LEU A 155 34.43 2.53 -20.79
C LEU A 155 35.63 3.25 -21.38
N LYS A 156 35.91 4.50 -20.96
CA LYS A 156 37.11 5.24 -21.41
C LYS A 156 38.41 4.58 -20.95
N THR A 157 38.42 3.90 -19.80
CA THR A 157 39.59 3.16 -19.32
C THR A 157 39.76 1.83 -20.05
N ARG A 158 38.66 1.12 -20.36
CA ARG A 158 38.70 -0.21 -20.99
C ARG A 158 38.86 -0.15 -22.51
N VAL A 159 38.17 0.78 -23.16
CA VAL A 159 38.31 1.06 -24.59
C VAL A 159 39.50 2.02 -24.70
N GLY A 160 40.69 1.45 -24.75
CA GLY A 160 41.92 2.23 -24.96
C GLY A 160 41.80 3.14 -26.18
N THR A 161 42.53 4.25 -26.16
CA THR A 161 42.61 5.13 -27.33
C THR A 161 43.26 4.38 -28.49
N VAL A 162 42.68 4.48 -29.68
CA VAL A 162 43.26 3.90 -30.90
C VAL A 162 44.69 4.48 -31.07
N PRO A 163 45.69 3.65 -31.41
CA PRO A 163 47.05 4.12 -31.67
C PRO A 163 47.08 5.22 -32.75
N ASP A 164 48.03 6.14 -32.65
CA ASP A 164 48.20 7.16 -33.68
C ASP A 164 48.73 6.53 -34.98
N MET A 165 47.86 6.51 -36.00
CA MET A 165 48.12 5.85 -37.28
C MET A 165 49.11 6.62 -38.17
N GLY A 166 49.40 7.89 -37.84
CA GLY A 166 50.24 8.77 -38.67
C GLY A 166 51.72 8.42 -38.70
N SER A 167 52.22 7.65 -37.72
CA SER A 167 53.64 7.28 -37.60
C SER A 167 53.92 5.80 -37.83
N MET A 168 52.93 5.00 -38.22
CA MET A 168 53.07 3.54 -38.36
C MET A 168 53.46 3.13 -39.79
N THR A 169 54.25 2.07 -39.93
CA THR A 169 54.55 1.47 -41.24
C THR A 169 53.38 0.61 -41.74
N ALA A 170 53.35 0.31 -43.05
CA ALA A 170 52.26 -0.48 -43.64
C ALA A 170 52.09 -1.87 -43.02
N ASP A 171 53.18 -2.51 -42.57
CA ASP A 171 53.12 -3.79 -41.84
C ASP A 171 52.51 -3.62 -40.45
N GLN A 172 52.93 -2.60 -39.70
CA GLN A 172 52.38 -2.31 -38.38
C GLN A 172 50.89 -1.94 -38.43
N LEU A 173 50.45 -1.27 -39.49
CA LEU A 173 49.03 -0.98 -39.73
C LEU A 173 48.22 -2.27 -39.98
N ARG A 174 48.79 -3.27 -40.65
CA ARG A 174 48.13 -4.57 -40.85
C ARG A 174 48.01 -5.36 -39.55
N ASP A 175 49.03 -5.31 -38.72
CA ASP A 175 49.03 -6.05 -37.44
C ASP A 175 48.08 -5.41 -36.44
N THR A 176 48.09 -4.08 -36.31
CA THR A 176 47.10 -3.36 -35.48
C THR A 176 45.66 -3.57 -35.95
N ALA A 177 45.42 -3.64 -37.27
CA ALA A 177 44.08 -3.95 -37.79
C ALA A 177 43.61 -5.36 -37.39
N LYS A 178 44.51 -6.36 -37.40
CA LYS A 178 44.20 -7.72 -36.93
C LYS A 178 43.93 -7.75 -35.43
N GLU A 179 44.76 -7.08 -34.63
CA GLU A 179 44.55 -6.99 -33.19
C GLU A 179 43.22 -6.33 -32.83
N LEU A 180 42.87 -5.21 -33.48
CA LEU A 180 41.59 -4.54 -33.28
C LEU A 180 40.42 -5.42 -33.71
N HIS A 181 40.55 -6.14 -34.83
CA HIS A 181 39.55 -7.10 -35.27
C HIS A 181 39.31 -8.19 -34.23
N ASP A 182 40.38 -8.81 -33.70
CA ASP A 182 40.28 -9.87 -32.71
C ASP A 182 39.71 -9.36 -31.38
N GLN A 183 40.08 -8.13 -30.97
CA GLN A 183 39.47 -7.47 -29.82
C GLN A 183 37.96 -7.26 -30.00
N ILE A 184 37.53 -6.75 -31.15
CA ILE A 184 36.11 -6.56 -31.47
C ILE A 184 35.39 -7.91 -31.47
N TRP A 185 35.96 -8.93 -32.10
CA TRP A 185 35.38 -10.27 -32.15
C TRP A 185 35.15 -10.86 -30.75
N ASN A 186 36.13 -10.71 -29.86
CA ASN A 186 36.03 -11.13 -28.47
C ASN A 186 34.95 -10.36 -27.70
N VAL A 187 34.86 -9.04 -27.88
CA VAL A 187 33.83 -8.21 -27.25
C VAL A 187 32.43 -8.63 -27.71
N VAL A 188 32.24 -8.86 -29.02
CA VAL A 188 30.96 -9.29 -29.58
C VAL A 188 30.57 -10.68 -29.06
N SER A 189 31.51 -11.62 -29.00
CA SER A 189 31.29 -12.97 -28.46
C SER A 189 30.91 -12.91 -26.97
N ASN A 190 31.59 -12.08 -26.19
CA ASN A 190 31.27 -11.86 -24.78
C ASN A 190 29.90 -11.20 -24.60
N MET A 191 29.56 -10.22 -25.43
CA MET A 191 28.24 -9.58 -25.43
C MET A 191 27.13 -10.60 -25.70
N TYR A 192 27.32 -11.49 -26.69
CA TYR A 192 26.37 -12.57 -26.98
C TYR A 192 26.17 -13.49 -25.77
N ASN A 193 27.26 -13.95 -25.15
CA ASN A 193 27.20 -14.81 -23.96
C ASN A 193 26.50 -14.11 -22.78
N MET A 194 26.75 -12.81 -22.57
CA MET A 194 26.08 -12.03 -21.54
C MET A 194 24.59 -11.85 -21.83
N MET A 195 24.23 -11.59 -23.09
CA MET A 195 22.84 -11.45 -23.50
C MET A 195 22.06 -12.76 -23.29
N GLU A 196 22.68 -13.91 -23.57
CA GLU A 196 22.06 -15.21 -23.35
C GLU A 196 21.86 -15.51 -21.85
N ARG A 197 22.84 -15.17 -21.01
CA ARG A 197 22.69 -15.23 -19.55
C ARG A 197 21.59 -14.29 -19.05
N TYR A 198 21.53 -13.08 -19.58
CA TYR A 198 20.49 -12.11 -19.22
C TYR A 198 19.10 -12.64 -19.56
N LYS A 199 18.91 -13.21 -20.76
CA LYS A 199 17.64 -13.85 -21.14
C LYS A 199 17.24 -14.94 -20.13
N ARG A 200 18.17 -15.84 -19.77
CA ARG A 200 17.92 -16.90 -18.78
C ARG A 200 17.51 -16.32 -17.42
N GLN A 201 18.22 -15.30 -16.94
CA GLN A 201 17.86 -14.61 -15.70
C GLN A 201 16.46 -13.97 -15.77
N GLN A 202 16.06 -13.42 -16.92
CA GLN A 202 14.70 -12.89 -17.08
C GLN A 202 13.66 -14.00 -16.99
N TYR A 203 13.89 -15.17 -17.59
CA TYR A 203 13.01 -16.32 -17.42
C TYR A 203 12.93 -16.76 -15.95
N ASP A 204 14.07 -16.89 -15.26
CA ASP A 204 14.11 -17.27 -13.84
C ASP A 204 13.36 -16.27 -12.96
N ILE A 205 13.50 -14.96 -13.22
CA ILE A 205 12.77 -13.91 -12.49
C ILE A 205 11.26 -14.06 -12.68
N VAL A 206 10.80 -14.31 -13.90
CA VAL A 206 9.37 -14.51 -14.18
C VAL A 206 8.86 -15.77 -13.48
N GLU A 207 9.57 -16.89 -13.56
CA GLU A 207 9.18 -18.13 -12.89
C GLU A 207 9.12 -17.97 -11.36
N LEU A 208 10.11 -17.28 -10.77
CA LEU A 208 10.15 -17.00 -9.33
C LEU A 208 8.99 -16.08 -8.91
N GLN A 209 8.64 -15.09 -9.72
CA GLN A 209 7.49 -14.23 -9.48
C GLN A 209 6.18 -15.03 -9.55
N GLU A 210 6.03 -15.94 -10.51
CA GLU A 210 4.87 -16.82 -10.60
C GLU A 210 4.77 -17.79 -9.42
N ARG A 211 5.90 -18.41 -9.02
CA ARG A 211 5.98 -19.28 -7.84
C ARG A 211 5.65 -18.52 -6.56
N ALA A 212 6.15 -17.29 -6.41
CA ALA A 212 5.82 -16.43 -5.29
C ALA A 212 4.32 -16.07 -5.27
N ARG A 213 3.72 -15.78 -6.44
CA ARG A 213 2.28 -15.56 -6.58
C ARG A 213 1.48 -16.80 -6.18
N ALA A 214 1.87 -17.99 -6.63
CA ALA A 214 1.22 -19.25 -6.26
C ALA A 214 1.28 -19.52 -4.75
N MET A 215 2.45 -19.32 -4.13
CA MET A 215 2.64 -19.45 -2.67
C MET A 215 1.84 -18.40 -1.88
N SER A 216 1.66 -17.20 -2.42
CA SER A 216 0.83 -16.17 -1.78
C SER A 216 -0.67 -16.53 -1.78
N LYS A 217 -1.13 -17.27 -2.80
CA LYS A 217 -2.53 -17.75 -2.89
C LYS A 217 -2.81 -18.86 -1.87
N THR A 218 -1.87 -19.77 -1.63
CA THR A 218 -2.03 -20.85 -0.64
C THR A 218 -1.98 -20.34 0.81
N LYS A 219 -1.18 -19.31 1.10
CA LYS A 219 -1.12 -18.69 2.44
C LYS A 219 -2.39 -17.90 2.83
N LYS A 220 -3.26 -17.54 1.88
CA LYS A 220 -4.54 -16.84 2.15
C LYS A 220 -5.67 -17.73 2.68
N LYS A 221 -5.47 -19.06 2.78
CA LYS A 221 -6.46 -19.95 3.41
C LYS A 221 -6.57 -19.83 4.95
N GLY A 222 -5.70 -19.04 5.60
CA GLY A 222 -5.66 -18.91 7.07
C GLY A 222 -6.07 -17.55 7.64
N ILE A 223 -6.36 -16.54 6.81
CA ILE A 223 -6.85 -15.23 7.26
C ILE A 223 -8.26 -15.07 6.72
N ALA A 224 -9.22 -14.84 7.61
CA ALA A 224 -10.66 -14.76 7.36
C ALA A 224 -11.00 -14.24 5.94
N SER A 225 -11.75 -15.06 5.19
CA SER A 225 -12.01 -14.91 3.76
C SER A 225 -12.74 -13.60 3.43
N VAL A 226 -11.97 -12.53 3.25
CA VAL A 226 -12.35 -11.43 2.37
C VAL A 226 -12.35 -12.04 0.96
N GLN A 227 -13.53 -12.18 0.35
CA GLN A 227 -13.66 -12.73 -0.99
C GLN A 227 -12.91 -11.80 -1.96
N VAL A 228 -11.78 -12.28 -2.47
CA VAL A 228 -11.00 -11.58 -3.48
C VAL A 228 -11.65 -11.85 -4.83
N ASP A 229 -11.85 -10.79 -5.62
CA ASP A 229 -12.35 -10.91 -6.99
C ASP A 229 -11.22 -11.46 -7.87
N ASP A 230 -11.39 -12.69 -8.36
CA ASP A 230 -10.44 -13.34 -9.28
C ASP A 230 -10.62 -12.89 -10.75
N SER A 231 -11.53 -11.93 -11.03
CA SER A 231 -11.70 -11.35 -12.36
C SER A 231 -10.50 -10.51 -12.80
N TYR A 232 -10.32 -10.37 -14.12
CA TYR A 232 -9.22 -9.60 -14.70
C TYR A 232 -9.15 -8.17 -14.13
N ASP A 233 -8.01 -7.82 -13.53
CA ASP A 233 -7.76 -6.53 -12.90
C ASP A 233 -6.78 -5.68 -13.71
N ARG A 234 -7.33 -4.62 -14.33
CA ARG A 234 -6.56 -3.60 -15.04
C ARG A 234 -5.57 -2.84 -14.16
N MET A 235 -5.79 -2.75 -12.85
CA MET A 235 -4.84 -2.12 -11.93
C MET A 235 -3.63 -3.01 -11.67
N ASN A 236 -3.84 -4.31 -11.47
CA ASN A 236 -2.76 -5.28 -11.26
C ASN A 236 -1.90 -5.50 -12.52
N ASP A 237 -2.49 -5.38 -13.71
CA ASP A 237 -1.76 -5.47 -14.99
C ASP A 237 -0.84 -4.25 -15.23
N LYS A 238 -1.28 -3.06 -14.80
CA LYS A 238 -0.48 -1.81 -14.91
C LYS A 238 0.50 -1.63 -13.76
N PHE A 239 0.16 -2.15 -12.58
CA PHE A 239 0.93 -2.01 -11.36
C PHE A 239 1.04 -3.38 -10.70
N GLY A 240 2.16 -4.08 -10.93
CA GLY A 240 2.38 -5.44 -10.43
C GLY A 240 2.40 -5.58 -8.89
N ASN A 241 2.35 -4.46 -8.16
CA ASN A 241 2.29 -4.40 -6.70
C ASN A 241 0.93 -3.89 -6.18
N ALA A 242 -0.06 -3.71 -7.04
CA ALA A 242 -1.39 -3.28 -6.61
C ALA A 242 -2.04 -4.36 -5.70
N PRO A 243 -2.73 -3.96 -4.62
CA PRO A 243 -3.50 -4.90 -3.82
C PRO A 243 -4.58 -5.57 -4.67
N PRO A 244 -4.88 -6.86 -4.44
CA PRO A 244 -5.88 -7.57 -5.21
C PRO A 244 -7.28 -7.00 -4.96
N LYS A 245 -8.12 -6.97 -6.00
CA LYS A 245 -9.51 -6.51 -5.90
C LYS A 245 -10.28 -7.31 -4.85
N ILE A 246 -10.98 -6.60 -3.98
CA ILE A 246 -11.84 -7.19 -2.96
C ILE A 246 -13.29 -7.08 -3.44
N LEU A 247 -14.05 -8.16 -3.36
CA LEU A 247 -15.50 -8.13 -3.55
C LEU A 247 -16.13 -7.46 -2.32
N VAL A 248 -16.69 -6.27 -2.53
CA VAL A 248 -17.40 -5.50 -1.49
C VAL A 248 -18.81 -6.05 -1.26
N ALA A 249 -19.41 -6.67 -2.28
CA ALA A 249 -20.72 -7.31 -2.23
C ALA A 249 -20.55 -8.84 -2.32
N ASN A 250 -21.38 -9.58 -1.57
CA ASN A 250 -21.38 -11.04 -1.63
C ASN A 250 -21.96 -11.50 -2.98
N LYS A 251 -21.44 -12.58 -3.58
CA LYS A 251 -21.94 -13.12 -4.87
C LYS A 251 -23.46 -13.35 -4.88
N TYR A 252 -24.06 -13.56 -3.71
CA TYR A 252 -25.50 -13.78 -3.53
C TYR A 252 -26.34 -12.50 -3.47
N GLU A 253 -25.74 -11.32 -3.24
CA GLU A 253 -26.45 -10.03 -3.23
C GLU A 253 -26.77 -9.54 -4.65
N ALA A 254 -26.05 -10.04 -5.66
CA ALA A 254 -26.26 -9.74 -7.07
C ALA A 254 -27.19 -10.75 -7.79
N ASN A 255 -27.87 -11.63 -7.05
CA ASN A 255 -28.87 -12.50 -7.67
C ASN A 255 -30.14 -11.70 -7.94
N LEU A 256 -30.45 -11.52 -9.21
CA LEU A 256 -31.71 -10.93 -9.64
C LEU A 256 -32.85 -11.83 -9.12
N ASP A 257 -33.66 -11.28 -8.21
CA ASP A 257 -34.76 -12.01 -7.59
C ASP A 257 -35.71 -12.54 -8.68
N ARG A 258 -35.73 -13.87 -8.82
CA ARG A 258 -36.47 -14.61 -9.84
C ARG A 258 -37.96 -14.73 -9.51
N ARG A 259 -38.39 -14.32 -8.31
CA ARG A 259 -39.79 -14.28 -7.93
C ARG A 259 -40.55 -13.31 -8.83
N SER A 260 -41.76 -13.72 -9.23
CA SER A 260 -42.70 -12.85 -9.93
C SER A 260 -43.06 -11.64 -9.05
N TRP A 261 -43.55 -10.56 -9.66
CA TRP A 261 -43.94 -9.37 -8.91
C TRP A 261 -44.94 -9.69 -7.78
N ARG A 262 -45.90 -10.61 -8.03
CA ARG A 262 -46.84 -11.09 -7.01
C ARG A 262 -46.15 -11.80 -5.85
N GLU A 263 -45.25 -12.73 -6.13
CA GLU A 263 -44.50 -13.46 -5.08
C GLU A 263 -43.57 -12.55 -4.26
N LYS A 264 -43.04 -11.48 -4.88
CA LYS A 264 -42.28 -10.45 -4.16
C LYS A 264 -43.19 -9.69 -3.21
N VAL A 265 -44.33 -9.23 -3.72
CA VAL A 265 -45.34 -8.51 -2.94
C VAL A 265 -45.85 -9.39 -1.80
N ASP A 266 -46.15 -10.67 -2.02
CA ASP A 266 -46.63 -11.60 -0.99
C ASP A 266 -45.57 -11.89 0.08
N ALA A 267 -44.29 -11.96 -0.30
CA ALA A 267 -43.18 -12.15 0.65
C ALA A 267 -42.91 -10.91 1.51
N PHE A 268 -43.23 -9.71 1.01
CA PHE A 268 -43.18 -8.46 1.77
C PHE A 268 -44.50 -8.11 2.46
N ASN A 269 -45.62 -8.73 2.04
CA ASN A 269 -46.95 -8.58 2.61
C ASN A 269 -47.35 -9.86 3.35
N THR A 270 -46.41 -10.47 4.07
CA THR A 270 -46.80 -11.46 5.09
C THR A 270 -47.79 -10.77 6.03
N LYS A 271 -48.85 -11.49 6.44
CA LYS A 271 -49.97 -10.90 7.19
C LYS A 271 -49.55 -10.06 8.40
N GLU A 272 -48.38 -10.32 8.98
CA GLU A 272 -47.77 -9.54 10.06
C GLU A 272 -47.48 -8.08 9.65
N ASP A 273 -46.91 -7.82 8.47
CA ASP A 273 -46.51 -6.47 8.04
C ASP A 273 -47.71 -5.60 7.64
N LEU A 274 -48.78 -6.20 7.11
CA LEU A 274 -50.04 -5.50 6.78
C LEU A 274 -50.87 -5.17 8.03
N LEU A 275 -50.81 -6.02 9.06
CA LEU A 275 -51.44 -5.75 10.35
C LEU A 275 -50.76 -4.56 11.05
N ASP A 276 -49.44 -4.42 10.90
CA ASP A 276 -48.68 -3.32 11.48
C ASP A 276 -48.97 -1.98 10.78
N LEU A 277 -49.15 -1.97 9.45
CA LEU A 277 -49.51 -0.76 8.72
C LEU A 277 -50.93 -0.27 9.07
N ASN A 278 -51.89 -1.19 9.21
CA ASN A 278 -53.26 -0.83 9.57
C ASN A 278 -53.37 -0.35 11.04
N LYS A 279 -52.52 -0.90 11.91
CA LYS A 279 -52.37 -0.45 13.30
C LYS A 279 -51.73 0.93 13.36
N VAL A 280 -50.67 1.19 12.60
CA VAL A 280 -50.05 2.53 12.48
C VAL A 280 -51.05 3.56 11.91
N TYR A 281 -51.86 3.18 10.92
CA TYR A 281 -52.90 4.05 10.36
C TYR A 281 -54.01 4.34 11.38
N SER A 282 -54.49 3.32 12.09
CA SER A 282 -55.47 3.48 13.17
C SER A 282 -54.94 4.36 14.31
N ASP A 283 -53.70 4.12 14.75
CA ASP A 283 -53.07 4.90 15.82
C ASP A 283 -52.88 6.38 15.38
N TYR A 284 -52.56 6.64 14.10
CA TYR A 284 -52.50 7.99 13.55
C TYR A 284 -53.87 8.69 13.58
N TYR A 285 -54.94 8.04 13.11
CA TYR A 285 -56.28 8.66 13.11
C TYR A 285 -56.87 8.85 14.51
N ASN A 286 -56.61 7.91 15.43
CA ASN A 286 -57.07 8.03 16.82
C ASN A 286 -56.34 9.17 17.54
N ASN A 287 -55.02 9.32 17.33
CA ASN A 287 -54.25 10.41 17.92
C ASN A 287 -54.60 11.77 17.28
N LEU A 288 -54.92 11.78 15.99
CA LEU A 288 -55.47 12.96 15.32
C LEU A 288 -56.85 13.33 15.88
N ALA A 289 -57.74 12.35 16.11
CA ALA A 289 -59.04 12.60 16.72
C ALA A 289 -58.91 13.13 18.16
N ASP A 290 -58.01 12.55 18.97
CA ASP A 290 -57.77 12.98 20.34
C ASP A 290 -57.22 14.40 20.42
N THR A 291 -56.33 14.81 19.50
CA THR A 291 -55.82 16.19 19.44
C THR A 291 -56.90 17.21 19.05
N TYR A 292 -57.87 16.84 18.21
CA TYR A 292 -59.01 17.72 17.88
C TYR A 292 -60.14 17.71 18.92
N LEU A 293 -60.23 16.66 19.77
CA LEU A 293 -61.20 16.57 20.86
C LEU A 293 -60.70 17.14 22.20
N THR A 294 -59.38 17.20 22.42
CA THR A 294 -58.76 17.77 23.63
C THR A 294 -58.21 19.18 23.44
N GLY A 295 -58.13 19.67 22.20
CA GLY A 295 -57.75 21.03 21.84
C GLY A 295 -58.95 21.91 21.51
N GLY A 296 -59.86 22.14 22.46
CA GLY A 296 -61.03 23.00 22.24
C GLY A 296 -61.83 23.32 23.50
N TYR A 297 -61.56 24.51 24.04
CA TYR A 297 -62.15 25.21 25.21
C TYR A 297 -61.60 24.90 26.60
#